data_AF-A0A4Q3JB65-F1
#
_entry.id   AF-A0A4Q3JB65-F1
#
_cell.length_a   1.000
_cell.length_b   1.000
_cell.length_c   1.000
_cell.angle_alpha   90.00
_cell.angle_beta   90.00
_cell.angle_gamma   90.00
#
_symmetry.space_group_name_H-M   'P 1'
#
loop_
_entity.id
_entity.type
_entity.pdbx_description
1 polymer ?
#
loop_
_entity_poly.entity_id
_entity_poly.type
_entity_poly.pdbx_seq_one_letter_code
_entity_poly.pdbx_strand_id
1 'polypeptide(L)'
;MRQLIRLACLAIAVTLAAPVAAFEIEKLKLDYRDGGAAALERYWGDYVASLGYEPKRPRPLVAKVTAGGQSYVYSMLRGGIDVGCGIRECPVRIFQGGTLIVETMACDATHTHGVSPDGEIFYRCDIGRPLANMLLVAPSEARTTRDLWADAAERPWNHNGSVMQIDPAAGTIVYLHPKASLSATVRPGQVLFEGTPWTPGGAFSGTAYTFRKGCPPAPYTVTATYEDFTETLTLRGDAPVRRKGGCEVVSYSSTSSNAMLAFHSTFD
;
A
#
# COMPACT_ATOMS: atom_id res chain seq x y z
N MET A 1 -66.92 -47.81 30.68
CA MET A 1 -67.43 -46.61 31.40
C MET A 1 -66.18 -45.94 31.99
N ARG A 2 -65.63 -44.79 31.56
CA ARG A 2 -66.05 -43.62 30.78
C ARG A 2 -64.82 -43.01 30.09
N GLN A 3 -65.06 -42.36 28.95
CA GLN A 3 -64.17 -41.47 28.19
C GLN A 3 -63.82 -40.19 28.96
N LEU A 4 -62.71 -39.52 28.58
CA LEU A 4 -62.41 -38.06 28.59
C LEU A 4 -61.00 -37.90 27.96
N ILE A 5 -60.79 -37.51 26.69
CA ILE A 5 -60.96 -36.23 25.96
C ILE A 5 -60.00 -35.09 26.40
N ARG A 6 -59.08 -34.72 25.46
CA ARG A 6 -58.29 -33.46 25.26
C ARG A 6 -57.14 -33.21 26.26
N LEU A 7 -55.97 -32.65 25.93
CA LEU A 7 -55.62 -31.57 25.00
C LEU A 7 -54.25 -31.80 24.33
N ALA A 8 -54.15 -31.41 23.06
CA ALA A 8 -52.88 -31.14 22.39
C ALA A 8 -52.40 -29.74 22.78
N CYS A 9 -51.25 -29.64 23.45
CA CYS A 9 -50.53 -28.37 23.61
C CYS A 9 -49.46 -28.29 22.51
N LEU A 10 -49.79 -27.57 21.44
CA LEU A 10 -48.80 -27.11 20.46
C LEU A 10 -48.07 -25.92 21.09
N ALA A 11 -46.87 -26.15 21.61
CA ALA A 11 -46.01 -25.07 22.07
C ALA A 11 -45.39 -24.39 20.83
N ILE A 12 -45.97 -23.28 20.39
CA ILE A 12 -45.36 -22.38 19.42
C ILE A 12 -44.24 -21.65 20.17
N ALA A 13 -42.99 -22.08 19.94
CA ALA A 13 -41.82 -21.33 20.38
C ALA A 13 -41.72 -20.05 19.53
N VAL A 14 -42.21 -18.94 20.08
CA VAL A 14 -41.94 -17.60 19.54
C VAL A 14 -40.48 -17.28 19.88
N THR A 15 -39.57 -17.52 18.95
CA THR A 15 -38.20 -17.00 19.03
C THR A 15 -38.26 -15.49 18.87
N LEU A 16 -38.25 -14.76 19.99
CA LEU A 16 -37.96 -13.34 20.03
C LEU A 16 -36.52 -13.14 19.51
N ALA A 17 -36.38 -12.74 18.26
CA ALA A 17 -35.12 -12.21 17.74
C ALA A 17 -34.86 -10.89 18.48
N ALA A 18 -33.95 -10.91 19.45
CA ALA A 18 -33.42 -9.67 20.01
C ALA A 18 -32.74 -8.90 18.88
N PRO A 19 -32.96 -7.57 18.75
CA PRO A 19 -32.23 -6.78 17.78
C PRO A 19 -30.75 -6.84 18.16
N VAL A 20 -29.91 -7.34 17.25
CA VAL A 20 -28.47 -7.13 17.34
C VAL A 20 -28.28 -5.63 17.22
N ALA A 21 -28.05 -4.96 18.34
CA ALA A 21 -27.66 -3.56 18.33
C ALA A 21 -26.41 -3.46 17.45
N ALA A 22 -26.49 -2.67 16.38
CA ALA A 22 -25.32 -2.32 15.59
C ALA A 22 -24.32 -1.70 16.56
N PHE A 23 -23.23 -2.42 16.84
CA PHE A 23 -22.14 -1.91 17.64
C PHE A 23 -21.48 -0.82 16.80
N GLU A 24 -21.86 0.42 17.05
CA GLU A 24 -21.20 1.57 16.43
C GLU A 24 -19.77 1.57 16.98
N ILE A 25 -18.81 1.17 16.15
CA ILE A 25 -17.42 1.12 16.57
C ILE A 25 -17.01 2.56 16.86
N GLU A 26 -16.75 2.86 18.13
CA GLU A 26 -16.33 4.18 18.55
C GLU A 26 -15.10 4.58 17.74
N LYS A 27 -15.17 5.74 17.07
CA LYS A 27 -14.13 6.25 16.17
C LYS A 27 -13.67 7.60 16.69
N LEU A 28 -12.39 7.69 17.04
CA LEU A 28 -11.77 8.97 17.35
C LEU A 28 -11.58 9.76 16.05
N LYS A 29 -12.21 10.93 15.98
CA LYS A 29 -12.13 11.80 14.82
C LYS A 29 -10.73 12.41 14.68
N LEU A 30 -10.20 12.43 13.45
CA LEU A 30 -8.98 13.16 13.14
C LEU A 30 -9.28 14.60 12.75
N ASP A 31 -8.90 15.55 13.60
CA ASP A 31 -9.03 16.99 13.33
C ASP A 31 -7.80 17.51 12.55
N TYR A 32 -7.87 17.40 11.23
CA TYR A 32 -6.80 17.85 10.34
C TYR A 32 -6.71 19.38 10.27
N ARG A 33 -5.52 19.91 10.53
CA ARG A 33 -5.19 21.34 10.41
C ARG A 33 -4.07 21.54 9.40
N ASP A 34 -4.02 22.70 8.76
CA ASP A 34 -2.89 23.04 7.89
C ASP A 34 -1.61 23.14 8.74
N GLY A 35 -0.61 22.33 8.38
CA GLY A 35 0.66 22.26 9.10
C GLY A 35 1.73 23.20 8.53
N GLY A 36 1.49 23.83 7.38
CA GLY A 36 2.43 24.73 6.73
C GLY A 36 3.80 24.11 6.39
N ALA A 37 4.79 24.98 6.17
CA ALA A 37 6.13 24.57 5.74
C ALA A 37 6.85 23.65 6.75
N ALA A 38 6.68 23.89 8.05
CA ALA A 38 7.30 23.07 9.08
C ALA A 38 6.80 21.62 9.07
N ALA A 39 5.50 21.40 8.83
CA ALA A 39 4.95 20.05 8.67
C ALA A 39 5.37 19.41 7.34
N LEU A 40 5.53 20.22 6.28
CA LEU A 40 5.98 19.74 4.98
C LEU A 40 7.38 19.16 5.10
N GLU A 41 8.31 19.95 5.65
CA GLU A 41 9.69 19.52 5.89
C GLU A 41 9.74 18.28 6.78
N ARG A 42 9.01 18.33 7.91
CA ARG A 42 9.08 17.27 8.93
C ARG A 42 8.50 15.93 8.49
N TYR A 43 7.37 15.94 7.80
CA TYR A 43 6.61 14.71 7.52
C TYR A 43 6.67 14.27 6.07
N TRP A 44 7.13 15.13 5.16
CA TRP A 44 7.10 14.88 3.71
C TRP A 44 8.38 15.35 3.00
N GLY A 45 9.40 15.85 3.71
CA GLY A 45 10.59 16.39 3.08
C GLY A 45 11.34 15.38 2.21
N ASP A 46 11.44 14.15 2.69
CA ASP A 46 12.00 12.99 1.95
C ASP A 46 11.14 12.61 0.74
N TYR A 47 9.80 12.60 0.89
CA TYR A 47 8.89 12.33 -0.21
C TYR A 47 9.02 13.38 -1.31
N VAL A 48 8.95 14.65 -0.95
CA VAL A 48 9.09 15.78 -1.90
C VAL A 48 10.46 15.76 -2.57
N ALA A 49 11.54 15.52 -1.81
CA ALA A 49 12.88 15.38 -2.38
C ALA A 49 12.97 14.22 -3.38
N SER A 50 12.21 13.14 -3.17
CA SER A 50 12.19 11.97 -4.07
C SER A 50 11.46 12.20 -5.40
N LEU A 51 10.61 13.22 -5.49
CA LEU A 51 9.86 13.52 -6.73
C LEU A 51 10.77 13.96 -7.88
N GLY A 52 11.97 14.48 -7.57
CA GLY A 52 12.89 15.00 -8.58
C GLY A 52 12.45 16.31 -9.24
N TYR A 53 11.40 16.94 -8.71
CA TYR A 53 10.90 18.27 -9.08
C TYR A 53 10.27 18.95 -7.87
N GLU A 54 10.09 20.27 -7.96
CA GLU A 54 9.43 21.05 -6.91
C GLU A 54 7.91 21.08 -7.14
N PRO A 55 7.08 20.52 -6.24
CA PRO A 55 5.63 20.56 -6.37
C PRO A 55 5.12 21.99 -6.16
N LYS A 56 4.09 22.39 -6.91
CA LYS A 56 3.69 23.80 -6.99
C LYS A 56 3.00 24.28 -5.72
N ARG A 57 2.19 23.43 -5.08
CA ARG A 57 1.38 23.79 -3.90
C ARG A 57 1.20 22.64 -2.92
N PRO A 58 2.28 22.04 -2.39
CA PRO A 58 2.17 21.04 -1.34
C PRO A 58 1.53 21.66 -0.09
N ARG A 59 0.47 21.03 0.41
CA ARG A 59 -0.29 21.45 1.59
C ARG A 59 -0.41 20.27 2.56
N PRO A 60 0.51 20.15 3.53
CA PRO A 60 0.43 19.11 4.53
C PRO A 60 -0.70 19.45 5.52
N LEU A 61 -1.71 18.60 5.56
CA LEU A 61 -2.67 18.58 6.67
C LEU A 61 -2.12 17.67 7.77
N VAL A 62 -2.35 18.04 9.03
CA VAL A 62 -1.85 17.30 10.20
C VAL A 62 -2.96 17.17 11.23
N ALA A 63 -3.20 15.95 11.69
CA ALA A 63 -4.01 15.64 12.86
C ALA A 63 -3.13 14.95 13.91
N LYS A 64 -3.31 15.31 15.19
CA LYS A 64 -2.65 14.66 16.32
C LYS A 64 -3.72 14.03 17.19
N VAL A 65 -3.51 12.78 17.61
CA VAL A 65 -4.49 12.04 18.40
C VAL A 65 -3.76 11.13 19.39
N THR A 66 -4.34 10.93 20.57
CA THR A 66 -3.90 9.91 21.52
C THR A 66 -4.90 8.76 21.49
N ALA A 67 -4.41 7.55 21.24
CA ALA A 67 -5.20 6.32 21.16
C ALA A 67 -4.36 5.17 21.74
N GLY A 68 -4.97 4.26 22.50
CA GLY A 68 -4.24 3.16 23.16
C GLY A 68 -3.11 3.63 24.11
N GLY A 69 -3.19 4.85 24.63
CA GLY A 69 -2.11 5.48 25.42
C GLY A 69 -0.89 5.93 24.60
N GLN A 70 -0.95 5.84 23.27
CA GLN A 70 0.12 6.23 22.35
C GLN A 70 -0.24 7.52 21.61
N SER A 71 0.78 8.31 21.29
CA SER A 71 0.62 9.54 20.50
C SER A 71 0.86 9.27 19.03
N TYR A 72 -0.13 9.59 18.22
CA TYR A 72 -0.09 9.46 16.77
C TYR A 72 -0.16 10.82 16.09
N VAL A 73 0.57 10.92 14.98
CA VAL A 73 0.45 12.04 14.02
C VAL A 73 0.03 11.47 12.68
N TYR A 74 -1.09 11.95 12.17
CA TYR A 74 -1.57 11.67 10.82
C TYR A 74 -1.29 12.90 9.98
N SER A 75 -0.47 12.78 8.94
CA SER A 75 -0.27 13.84 7.97
C SER A 75 -0.81 13.41 6.62
N MET A 76 -1.56 14.27 5.94
CA MET A 76 -1.99 14.08 4.55
C MET A 76 -1.33 15.15 3.69
N LEU A 77 -0.68 14.77 2.60
CA LEU A 77 -0.16 15.75 1.65
C LEU A 77 -1.20 16.03 0.57
N ARG A 78 -1.78 17.22 0.61
CA ARG A 78 -2.60 17.74 -0.50
C ARG A 78 -1.72 18.55 -1.43
N GLY A 79 -2.14 18.75 -2.68
CA GLY A 79 -1.37 19.61 -3.58
C GLY A 79 -1.60 19.43 -5.06
N GLY A 80 -2.49 18.53 -5.47
CA GLY A 80 -2.67 18.16 -6.87
C GLY A 80 -1.87 16.91 -7.23
N ILE A 81 -1.94 16.51 -8.51
CA ILE A 81 -1.32 15.28 -9.00
C ILE A 81 0.22 15.29 -8.85
N ASP A 82 0.83 16.47 -8.78
CA ASP A 82 2.26 16.72 -8.58
C ASP A 82 2.77 16.35 -7.17
N VAL A 83 1.88 16.06 -6.23
CA VAL A 83 2.26 15.46 -4.93
C VAL A 83 1.66 14.07 -4.73
N GLY A 84 1.13 13.46 -5.79
CA GLY A 84 0.42 12.18 -5.72
C GLY A 84 -1.00 12.30 -5.15
N CYS A 85 -1.52 13.52 -4.95
CA CYS A 85 -2.90 13.75 -4.53
C CYS A 85 -3.79 13.90 -5.77
N GLY A 86 -4.42 12.80 -6.17
CA GLY A 86 -5.35 12.73 -7.30
C GLY A 86 -6.70 13.37 -7.02
N ILE A 87 -7.70 13.05 -7.86
CA ILE A 87 -9.04 13.63 -7.78
C ILE A 87 -9.77 13.24 -6.50
N ARG A 88 -9.49 12.05 -5.96
CA ARG A 88 -10.19 11.51 -4.79
C ARG A 88 -9.28 10.99 -3.70
N GLU A 89 -7.97 10.94 -3.92
CA GLU A 89 -7.03 10.19 -3.07
C GLU A 89 -5.75 10.99 -2.90
N CYS A 90 -5.28 11.10 -1.66
CA CYS A 90 -4.08 11.82 -1.31
C CYS A 90 -3.24 10.97 -0.37
N PRO A 91 -1.91 11.06 -0.47
CA PRO A 91 -1.03 10.28 0.38
C PRO A 91 -1.17 10.74 1.84
N VAL A 92 -1.16 9.76 2.74
CA VAL A 92 -1.23 9.91 4.19
C VAL A 92 -0.06 9.18 4.82
N ARG A 93 0.60 9.82 5.77
CA ARG A 93 1.64 9.25 6.61
C ARG A 93 1.18 9.25 8.07
N ILE A 94 1.41 8.16 8.77
CA ILE A 94 1.06 7.98 10.17
C ILE A 94 2.35 7.74 10.94
N PHE A 95 2.56 8.54 11.99
CA PHE A 95 3.72 8.48 12.86
C PHE A 95 3.27 8.09 14.26
N GLN A 96 4.02 7.21 14.90
CA GLN A 96 3.87 6.86 16.31
C GLN A 96 5.17 7.16 17.04
N GLY A 97 5.11 7.96 18.11
CA GLY A 97 6.31 8.38 18.85
C GLY A 97 7.34 9.13 17.99
N GLY A 98 6.93 9.70 16.86
CA GLY A 98 7.81 10.38 15.90
C GLY A 98 8.38 9.49 14.79
N THR A 99 8.22 8.17 14.88
CA THR A 99 8.62 7.22 13.83
C THR A 99 7.49 7.05 12.82
N LEU A 100 7.79 7.14 11.53
CA LEU A 100 6.85 6.81 10.46
C LEU A 100 6.53 5.31 10.51
N ILE A 101 5.26 4.96 10.71
CA ILE A 101 4.80 3.57 10.77
C ILE A 101 3.98 3.18 9.54
N VAL A 102 3.21 4.10 8.97
CA VAL A 102 2.38 3.88 7.79
C VAL A 102 2.60 5.02 6.82
N GLU A 103 2.75 4.69 5.56
CA GLU A 103 2.46 5.57 4.41
C GLU A 103 1.32 4.87 3.68
N THR A 104 0.34 5.58 3.12
CA THR A 104 -0.82 4.96 2.46
C THR A 104 -1.56 6.00 1.64
N MET A 105 -2.49 5.59 0.77
CA MET A 105 -3.45 6.49 0.14
C MET A 105 -4.76 6.51 0.91
N ALA A 106 -5.34 7.70 1.08
CA ALA A 106 -6.66 7.88 1.65
C ALA A 106 -7.41 8.99 0.91
N CYS A 107 -8.72 9.02 1.01
CA CYS A 107 -9.51 10.02 0.33
C CYS A 107 -9.24 11.43 0.86
N ASP A 108 -9.48 12.44 0.02
CA ASP A 108 -9.33 13.83 0.42
C ASP A 108 -10.45 14.32 1.37
N ALA A 109 -11.50 13.51 1.55
CA ALA A 109 -12.60 13.68 2.48
C ALA A 109 -12.17 13.43 3.93
N THR A 110 -11.29 14.28 4.48
CA THR A 110 -10.69 14.11 5.82
C THR A 110 -11.68 13.94 6.98
N HIS A 111 -12.94 14.38 6.83
CA HIS A 111 -14.00 14.17 7.82
C HIS A 111 -14.40 12.70 7.99
N THR A 112 -14.15 11.87 6.98
CA THR A 112 -14.36 10.42 7.00
C THR A 112 -13.17 9.67 7.60
N HIS A 113 -12.13 10.38 8.04
CA HIS A 113 -10.97 9.76 8.65
C HIS A 113 -11.13 9.62 10.16
N GLY A 114 -10.56 8.58 10.73
CA GLY A 114 -10.55 8.37 12.18
C GLY A 114 -9.61 7.26 12.59
N VAL A 115 -9.47 7.08 13.89
CA VAL A 115 -8.71 5.97 14.49
C VAL A 115 -9.57 5.28 15.54
N SER A 116 -9.42 3.97 15.71
CA SER A 116 -10.02 3.26 16.84
C SER A 116 -9.43 3.74 18.17
N PRO A 117 -10.17 3.61 19.30
CA PRO A 117 -9.70 4.03 20.62
C PRO A 117 -8.40 3.37 21.08
N ASP A 118 -8.13 2.14 20.63
CA ASP A 118 -6.89 1.40 20.87
C ASP A 118 -5.71 1.82 19.96
N GLY A 119 -5.97 2.62 18.92
CA GLY A 119 -4.96 3.06 17.96
C GLY A 119 -4.63 2.02 16.90
N GLU A 120 -5.27 0.85 16.88
CA GLU A 120 -4.90 -0.25 15.99
C GLU A 120 -5.53 -0.15 14.60
N ILE A 121 -6.65 0.56 14.45
CA ILE A 121 -7.41 0.68 13.21
C ILE A 121 -7.40 2.13 12.75
N PHE A 122 -6.91 2.36 11.54
CA PHE A 122 -7.13 3.61 10.83
C PHE A 122 -8.31 3.47 9.88
N TYR A 123 -9.29 4.36 10.05
CA TYR A 123 -10.43 4.52 9.17
C TYR A 123 -10.04 5.54 8.10
N ARG A 124 -9.80 5.07 6.88
CA ARG A 124 -9.63 5.91 5.70
C ARG A 124 -10.89 5.77 4.85
N CYS A 125 -11.59 6.87 4.58
CA CYS A 125 -12.84 6.83 3.81
C CYS A 125 -13.94 5.98 4.44
N ASP A 126 -14.07 6.04 5.77
CA ASP A 126 -14.96 5.18 6.57
C ASP A 126 -14.70 3.67 6.45
N ILE A 127 -13.60 3.28 5.80
CA ILE A 127 -13.14 1.90 5.72
C ILE A 127 -12.05 1.73 6.77
N GLY A 128 -12.36 0.97 7.81
CA GLY A 128 -11.41 0.57 8.85
C GLY A 128 -10.40 -0.44 8.33
N ARG A 129 -9.11 -0.19 8.59
CA ARG A 129 -8.01 -1.12 8.30
C ARG A 129 -7.05 -1.16 9.49
N PRO A 130 -6.54 -2.33 9.88
CA PRO A 130 -5.50 -2.41 10.89
C PRO A 130 -4.23 -1.69 10.42
N LEU A 131 -3.62 -0.85 11.27
CA LEU A 131 -2.34 -0.19 10.99
C LEU A 131 -1.24 -1.20 10.64
N ALA A 132 -1.24 -2.36 11.30
CA ALA A 132 -0.33 -3.48 11.01
C ALA A 132 -0.42 -3.97 9.55
N ASN A 133 -1.56 -3.78 8.89
CA ASN A 133 -1.79 -4.18 7.50
C ASN A 133 -1.45 -3.05 6.51
N MET A 134 -1.10 -1.85 6.99
CA MET A 134 -0.78 -0.67 6.18
C MET A 134 0.68 -0.22 6.32
N LEU A 135 1.53 -0.99 7.02
CA LEU A 135 2.93 -0.62 7.27
C LEU A 135 3.72 -0.51 5.95
N LEU A 136 4.04 0.71 5.53
CA LEU A 136 4.83 1.03 4.32
C LEU A 136 6.27 1.49 4.62
N VAL A 137 6.69 1.52 5.88
CA VAL A 137 8.12 1.60 6.22
C VAL A 137 8.57 0.20 6.58
N ALA A 138 9.27 -0.45 5.64
CA ALA A 138 9.73 -1.83 5.75
C ALA A 138 10.09 -2.23 7.21
N PRO A 139 9.30 -3.10 7.86
CA PRO A 139 9.84 -4.00 8.84
C PRO A 139 10.50 -5.16 8.08
N SER A 140 11.60 -5.67 8.62
CA SER A 140 12.26 -6.94 8.22
C SER A 140 11.35 -8.18 8.32
N GLU A 141 10.06 -7.98 8.62
CA GLU A 141 9.03 -9.00 8.75
C GLU A 141 7.71 -8.47 8.19
N ALA A 142 7.70 -7.96 6.95
CA ALA A 142 6.44 -7.63 6.32
C ALA A 142 5.58 -8.92 6.29
N ARG A 143 4.46 -8.91 7.02
CA ARG A 143 3.57 -10.06 7.27
C ARG A 143 2.17 -9.80 6.69
N THR A 144 2.06 -8.81 5.79
CA THR A 144 0.77 -8.30 5.28
C THR A 144 0.86 -7.88 3.81
N THR A 145 1.04 -8.84 2.88
CA THR A 145 0.68 -8.65 1.46
C THR A 145 -0.51 -9.56 1.11
N ARG A 146 -1.69 -8.96 0.87
CA ARG A 146 -2.96 -9.51 0.31
C ARG A 146 -3.25 -11.04 0.40
N ASP A 147 -4.49 -11.38 0.78
CA ASP A 147 -5.11 -12.71 0.53
C ASP A 147 -5.36 -13.04 -0.96
N LEU A 148 -5.08 -12.09 -1.85
CA LEU A 148 -5.53 -12.04 -3.26
C LEU A 148 -4.42 -12.40 -4.26
N TRP A 149 -3.28 -12.93 -3.80
CA TRP A 149 -2.27 -13.50 -4.70
C TRP A 149 -2.78 -14.72 -5.48
N ALA A 150 -3.86 -15.35 -5.04
CA ALA A 150 -4.50 -16.45 -5.77
C ALA A 150 -4.85 -16.08 -7.22
N ASP A 151 -5.34 -14.86 -7.45
CA ASP A 151 -5.81 -14.42 -8.78
C ASP A 151 -4.75 -13.60 -9.54
N ALA A 152 -3.63 -13.25 -8.90
CA ALA A 152 -2.62 -12.37 -9.50
C ALA A 152 -1.92 -13.02 -10.70
N ALA A 153 -1.81 -14.36 -10.71
CA ALA A 153 -1.26 -15.14 -11.82
C ALA A 153 -2.12 -15.07 -13.09
N GLU A 154 -3.42 -14.79 -12.94
CA GLU A 154 -4.39 -14.84 -14.03
C GLU A 154 -4.63 -13.48 -14.68
N ARG A 155 -4.11 -12.38 -14.11
CA ARG A 155 -4.31 -11.01 -14.63
C ARG A 155 -3.00 -10.29 -14.99
N PRO A 156 -2.96 -9.55 -16.10
CA PRO A 156 -1.81 -8.70 -16.45
C PRO A 156 -1.75 -7.45 -15.57
N TRP A 157 -0.54 -6.97 -15.30
CA TRP A 157 -0.27 -5.76 -14.52
C TRP A 157 0.49 -4.72 -15.34
N ASN A 158 0.31 -3.44 -15.06
CA ASN A 158 1.05 -2.36 -15.70
C ASN A 158 2.27 -1.97 -14.88
N HIS A 159 3.43 -1.89 -15.54
CA HIS A 159 4.61 -1.22 -15.00
C HIS A 159 5.22 -0.28 -16.06
N ASN A 160 5.12 1.04 -15.82
CA ASN A 160 5.72 2.06 -16.67
C ASN A 160 5.34 1.93 -18.17
N GLY A 161 4.10 1.49 -18.44
CA GLY A 161 3.57 1.24 -19.78
C GLY A 161 3.93 -0.11 -20.39
N SER A 162 4.54 -1.01 -19.62
CA SER A 162 4.76 -2.41 -20.02
C SER A 162 3.73 -3.32 -19.35
N VAL A 163 3.36 -4.40 -20.03
CA VAL A 163 2.53 -5.47 -19.46
C VAL A 163 3.43 -6.44 -18.73
N MET A 164 3.13 -6.67 -17.47
CA MET A 164 3.83 -7.56 -16.56
C MET A 164 2.93 -8.74 -16.21
N GLN A 165 3.53 -9.91 -16.07
CA GLN A 165 2.91 -11.07 -15.47
C GLN A 165 3.53 -11.27 -14.10
N ILE A 166 2.67 -11.47 -13.11
CA ILE A 166 3.06 -11.75 -11.73
C ILE A 166 2.74 -13.22 -11.48
N ASP A 167 3.71 -14.00 -11.02
CA ASP A 167 3.51 -15.39 -10.61
C ASP A 167 3.91 -15.55 -9.14
N PRO A 168 2.93 -15.47 -8.21
CA PRO A 168 3.20 -15.63 -6.79
C PRO A 168 3.68 -17.02 -6.42
N ALA A 169 3.22 -18.06 -7.13
CA ALA A 169 3.60 -19.44 -6.84
C ALA A 169 5.06 -19.71 -7.21
N ALA A 170 5.55 -19.10 -8.30
CA ALA A 170 6.97 -19.10 -8.66
C ALA A 170 7.78 -18.03 -7.93
N GLY A 171 7.13 -17.03 -7.35
CA GLY A 171 7.77 -15.88 -6.73
C GLY A 171 8.40 -14.90 -7.72
N THR A 172 7.83 -14.75 -8.92
CA THR A 172 8.44 -13.98 -10.02
C THR A 172 7.54 -12.87 -10.56
N ILE A 173 8.17 -11.84 -11.14
CA ILE A 173 7.50 -10.84 -11.98
C ILE A 173 8.28 -10.75 -13.29
N VAL A 174 7.59 -10.97 -14.40
CA VAL A 174 8.19 -11.06 -15.74
C VAL A 174 7.53 -10.08 -16.71
N TYR A 175 8.30 -9.59 -17.68
CA TYR A 175 7.75 -8.79 -18.76
C TYR A 175 6.96 -9.66 -19.73
N LEU A 176 5.63 -9.51 -19.78
CA LEU A 176 4.81 -10.18 -20.80
C LEU A 176 4.90 -9.42 -22.13
N HIS A 177 4.67 -8.10 -22.10
CA HIS A 177 4.83 -7.21 -23.25
C HIS A 177 5.61 -5.95 -22.83
N PRO A 178 6.94 -5.92 -23.02
CA PRO A 178 7.74 -4.71 -22.82
C PRO A 178 7.24 -3.57 -23.70
N LYS A 179 7.18 -2.35 -23.18
CA LYS A 179 6.87 -1.17 -24.01
C LYS A 179 7.87 -1.03 -25.15
N ALA A 180 7.43 -0.43 -26.26
CA ALA A 180 8.23 -0.31 -27.48
C ALA A 180 9.63 0.28 -27.26
N SER A 181 9.77 1.30 -26.40
CA SER A 181 11.07 1.92 -26.09
C SER A 181 12.04 1.01 -25.33
N LEU A 182 11.57 -0.08 -24.73
CA LEU A 182 12.39 -1.09 -24.05
C LEU A 182 12.74 -2.30 -24.93
N SER A 183 12.10 -2.47 -26.09
CA SER A 183 12.24 -3.66 -26.95
C SER A 183 13.68 -4.04 -27.34
N ALA A 184 14.58 -3.06 -27.43
CA ALA A 184 16.00 -3.27 -27.72
C ALA A 184 16.83 -3.73 -26.50
N THR A 185 16.23 -3.75 -25.31
CA THR A 185 16.91 -4.01 -24.02
C THR A 185 16.26 -5.15 -23.24
N VAL A 186 14.94 -5.23 -23.28
CA VAL A 186 14.12 -6.18 -22.52
C VAL A 186 13.28 -6.97 -23.52
N ARG A 187 13.25 -8.30 -23.34
CA ARG A 187 12.46 -9.23 -24.17
C ARG A 187 11.22 -9.70 -23.39
N PRO A 188 10.15 -10.13 -24.07
CA PRO A 188 9.09 -10.91 -23.45
C PRO A 188 9.67 -12.11 -22.69
N GLY A 189 9.14 -12.40 -21.50
CA GLY A 189 9.61 -13.42 -20.56
C GLY A 189 10.80 -13.01 -19.69
N GLN A 190 11.39 -11.82 -19.89
CA GLN A 190 12.51 -11.37 -19.06
C GLN A 190 12.05 -11.15 -17.61
N VAL A 191 12.74 -11.80 -16.67
CA VAL A 191 12.48 -11.67 -15.23
C VAL A 191 12.93 -10.30 -14.74
N LEU A 192 12.01 -9.52 -14.19
CA LEU A 192 12.28 -8.25 -13.51
C LEU A 192 12.48 -8.46 -12.01
N PHE A 193 11.79 -9.42 -11.41
CA PHE A 193 11.91 -9.77 -10.00
C PHE A 193 11.83 -11.28 -9.81
N GLU A 194 12.65 -11.81 -8.91
CA GLU A 194 12.57 -13.17 -8.39
C GLU A 194 12.78 -13.21 -6.87
N GLY A 195 12.03 -14.08 -6.20
CA GLY A 195 12.14 -14.35 -4.78
C GLY A 195 11.64 -15.76 -4.46
N THR A 196 11.41 -16.03 -3.18
CA THR A 196 10.70 -17.26 -2.79
C THR A 196 9.22 -17.17 -3.18
N PRO A 197 8.51 -18.30 -3.36
CA PRO A 197 7.06 -18.31 -3.51
C PRO A 197 6.36 -17.47 -2.44
N TRP A 198 5.35 -16.71 -2.85
CA TRP A 198 4.65 -15.77 -1.98
C TRP A 198 3.56 -16.49 -1.21
N THR A 199 3.43 -16.14 0.06
CA THR A 199 2.33 -16.65 0.90
C THR A 199 1.21 -15.61 0.90
N PRO A 200 -0.06 -16.01 0.75
CA PRO A 200 -1.18 -15.09 0.96
C PRO A 200 -1.07 -14.43 2.33
N GLY A 201 -1.24 -13.12 2.37
CA GLY A 201 -1.04 -12.34 3.57
C GLY A 201 0.43 -12.12 3.95
N GLY A 202 1.41 -12.97 3.62
CA GLY A 202 2.81 -12.75 3.99
C GLY A 202 3.50 -11.76 3.07
N ALA A 203 4.47 -10.96 3.54
CA ALA A 203 5.29 -10.23 2.58
C ALA A 203 6.39 -11.09 2.00
N PHE A 204 6.99 -10.54 0.96
CA PHE A 204 8.05 -11.16 0.24
C PHE A 204 9.16 -10.13 -0.03
N SER A 205 10.36 -10.66 -0.12
CA SER A 205 11.56 -9.95 -0.52
C SER A 205 12.26 -10.78 -1.58
N GLY A 206 13.10 -10.14 -2.37
CA GLY A 206 13.85 -10.85 -3.38
C GLY A 206 14.80 -9.94 -4.12
N THR A 207 15.14 -10.37 -5.33
CA THR A 207 16.05 -9.66 -6.22
C THR A 207 15.27 -9.04 -7.34
N ALA A 208 15.35 -7.71 -7.47
CA ALA A 208 14.90 -7.01 -8.67
C ALA A 208 16.09 -6.76 -9.60
N TYR A 209 15.80 -6.52 -10.88
CA TYR A 209 16.82 -6.27 -11.90
C TYR A 209 16.59 -4.95 -12.62
N THR A 210 17.66 -4.17 -12.77
CA THR A 210 17.69 -3.03 -13.68
C THR A 210 18.31 -3.41 -15.01
N PHE A 211 17.74 -2.88 -16.09
CA PHE A 211 18.14 -3.22 -17.46
C PHE A 211 18.74 -2.01 -18.18
N ARG A 212 19.80 -2.26 -18.96
CA ARG A 212 20.42 -1.27 -19.85
C ARG A 212 20.86 -1.95 -21.14
N LYS A 213 20.60 -1.32 -22.28
CA LYS A 213 20.98 -1.84 -23.59
C LYS A 213 22.47 -2.22 -23.63
N GLY A 214 22.76 -3.44 -24.08
CA GLY A 214 24.11 -3.95 -24.25
C GLY A 214 24.82 -4.34 -22.95
N CYS A 215 24.11 -4.32 -21.81
CA CYS A 215 24.66 -4.73 -20.54
C CYS A 215 23.89 -5.92 -19.93
N PRO A 216 24.53 -6.72 -19.08
CA PRO A 216 23.79 -7.67 -18.25
C PRO A 216 22.80 -6.95 -17.33
N PRO A 217 21.70 -7.62 -16.91
CA PRO A 217 20.84 -7.16 -15.83
C PRO A 217 21.67 -6.92 -14.57
N ALA A 218 21.37 -5.85 -13.82
CA ALA A 218 22.05 -5.58 -12.55
C ALA A 218 21.07 -5.83 -11.40
N PRO A 219 21.37 -6.80 -10.52
CA PRO A 219 20.50 -7.18 -9.41
C PRO A 219 20.57 -6.17 -8.26
N TYR A 220 19.51 -6.11 -7.46
CA TYR A 220 19.47 -5.44 -6.17
C TYR A 220 18.34 -6.01 -5.30
N THR A 221 18.55 -6.00 -3.99
CA THR A 221 17.57 -6.49 -3.03
C THR A 221 16.40 -5.53 -2.93
N VAL A 222 15.19 -6.07 -2.93
CA VAL A 222 13.96 -5.31 -2.71
C VAL A 222 13.04 -6.01 -1.72
N THR A 223 12.25 -5.20 -1.02
CA THR A 223 11.11 -5.63 -0.21
C THR A 223 9.81 -5.23 -0.90
N ALA A 224 8.82 -6.10 -0.87
CA ALA A 224 7.52 -5.85 -1.46
C ALA A 224 6.49 -5.35 -0.44
N THR A 225 5.65 -4.42 -0.88
CA THR A 225 4.47 -3.97 -0.16
C THR A 225 3.29 -3.91 -1.12
N TYR A 226 2.08 -4.15 -0.62
CA TYR A 226 0.89 -4.13 -1.45
C TYR A 226 -0.19 -3.24 -0.81
N GLU A 227 -0.63 -2.23 -1.54
CA GLU A 227 -1.72 -1.35 -1.14
C GLU A 227 -3.03 -1.86 -1.78
N ASP A 228 -3.95 -2.36 -0.95
CA ASP A 228 -5.22 -2.94 -1.39
C ASP A 228 -6.17 -1.94 -2.03
N PHE A 229 -6.17 -0.70 -1.56
CA PHE A 229 -7.08 0.33 -2.00
C PHE A 229 -6.79 0.80 -3.43
N THR A 230 -5.52 1.06 -3.74
CA THR A 230 -5.08 1.47 -5.10
C THR A 230 -4.68 0.28 -5.97
N GLU A 231 -4.88 -0.94 -5.46
CA GLU A 231 -4.39 -2.19 -6.03
C GLU A 231 -2.95 -2.13 -6.54
N THR A 232 -2.05 -1.50 -5.78
CA THR A 232 -0.68 -1.24 -6.22
C THR A 232 0.30 -2.14 -5.47
N LEU A 233 1.06 -2.95 -6.21
CA LEU A 233 2.24 -3.65 -5.69
C LEU A 233 3.45 -2.72 -5.85
N THR A 234 4.22 -2.54 -4.78
CA THR A 234 5.44 -1.74 -4.78
C THR A 234 6.63 -2.58 -4.32
N LEU A 235 7.72 -2.55 -5.08
CA LEU A 235 9.01 -3.10 -4.67
C LEU A 235 9.96 -1.94 -4.36
N ARG A 236 10.61 -1.97 -3.19
CA ARG A 236 11.53 -0.91 -2.77
C ARG A 236 12.89 -1.46 -2.37
N GLY A 237 13.96 -0.78 -2.80
CA GLY A 237 15.33 -1.11 -2.44
C GLY A 237 16.33 -0.15 -3.05
N ASP A 238 17.59 -0.21 -2.61
CA ASP A 238 18.64 0.66 -3.13
C ASP A 238 19.05 0.18 -4.53
N ALA A 239 18.71 0.94 -5.56
CA ALA A 239 18.89 0.48 -6.94
C ALA A 239 20.32 0.74 -7.46
N PRO A 240 20.85 -0.11 -8.36
CA PRO A 240 22.21 0.03 -8.88
C PRO A 240 22.37 1.29 -9.74
N VAL A 241 23.38 2.09 -9.42
CA VAL A 241 23.82 3.21 -10.25
C VAL A 241 25.01 2.75 -11.08
N ARG A 242 24.86 2.76 -12.40
CA ARG A 242 25.93 2.34 -13.31
C ARG A 242 26.81 3.51 -13.72
N ARG A 243 28.10 3.24 -13.97
CA ARG A 243 29.01 4.21 -14.57
C ARG A 243 28.43 4.74 -15.88
N LYS A 244 28.58 6.04 -16.12
CA LYS A 244 28.21 6.66 -17.39
C LYS A 244 28.89 5.91 -18.55
N GLY A 245 28.12 5.52 -19.55
CA GLY A 245 28.63 4.75 -20.70
C GLY A 245 28.98 3.28 -20.45
N GLY A 246 29.01 2.78 -19.20
CA GLY A 246 29.44 1.41 -18.89
C GLY A 246 28.39 0.55 -18.18
N CYS A 247 28.70 -0.74 -18.02
CA CYS A 247 27.84 -1.70 -17.33
C CYS A 247 28.14 -1.83 -15.84
N GLU A 248 29.31 -1.35 -15.40
CA GLU A 248 29.77 -1.44 -14.01
C GLU A 248 28.87 -0.63 -13.07
N VAL A 249 28.43 -1.28 -11.99
CA VAL A 249 27.71 -0.65 -10.89
C VAL A 249 28.73 0.04 -9.99
N VAL A 250 28.57 1.35 -9.76
CA VAL A 250 29.52 2.18 -9.00
C VAL A 250 28.96 2.64 -7.64
N SER A 251 27.64 2.60 -7.47
CA SER A 251 26.96 2.89 -6.21
C SER A 251 25.53 2.34 -6.22
N TYR A 252 24.81 2.51 -5.12
CA TYR A 252 23.39 2.21 -5.00
C TYR A 252 22.64 3.45 -4.50
N SER A 253 21.37 3.59 -4.87
CA SER A 253 20.57 4.77 -4.53
C SER A 253 19.15 4.39 -4.15
N SER A 254 18.72 4.86 -2.98
CA SER A 254 17.35 4.72 -2.44
C SER A 254 16.34 5.71 -3.02
N THR A 255 16.81 6.66 -3.86
CA THR A 255 16.02 7.77 -4.42
C THR A 255 16.01 7.77 -5.95
N SER A 256 16.70 6.85 -6.60
CA SER A 256 16.65 6.74 -8.07
C SER A 256 15.27 6.27 -8.53
N SER A 257 14.92 6.51 -9.80
CA SER A 257 13.66 6.02 -10.38
C SER A 257 13.53 4.50 -10.42
N ASN A 258 14.63 3.75 -10.23
CA ASN A 258 14.59 2.30 -10.12
C ASN A 258 14.52 1.83 -8.65
N ALA A 259 14.62 2.72 -7.67
CA ALA A 259 14.58 2.37 -6.24
C ALA A 259 13.17 1.98 -5.77
N MET A 260 12.14 2.35 -6.54
CA MET A 260 10.74 2.04 -6.27
C MET A 260 10.06 1.59 -7.57
N LEU A 261 9.63 0.33 -7.62
CA LEU A 261 8.93 -0.24 -8.76
C LEU A 261 7.46 -0.44 -8.40
N ALA A 262 6.57 0.35 -9.02
CA ALA A 262 5.13 0.25 -8.84
C ALA A 262 4.50 -0.58 -9.97
N PHE A 263 3.53 -1.42 -9.60
CA PHE A 263 2.73 -2.24 -10.50
C PHE A 263 1.25 -2.00 -10.21
N HIS A 264 0.50 -1.68 -11.24
CA HIS A 264 -0.92 -1.33 -11.14
C HIS A 264 -1.78 -2.37 -11.84
N SER A 265 -2.97 -2.66 -11.30
CA SER A 265 -3.94 -3.56 -11.96
C SER A 265 -4.70 -2.89 -13.11
N THR A 266 -4.57 -1.57 -13.28
CA THR A 266 -5.15 -0.80 -14.37
C THR A 266 -4.10 -0.35 -15.39
N PHE A 267 -4.55 -0.16 -16.63
CA PHE A 267 -3.78 0.45 -17.70
C PHE A 267 -4.36 1.84 -17.96
N ASP A 268 -3.60 2.88 -17.59
CA ASP A 268 -3.92 4.28 -17.89
C ASP A 268 -3.55 4.64 -19.34
#